data_AF-A0A534IEV3-F1
#
_entry.id   AF-A0A534IEV3-F1
#
_cell.length_a   1.000
_cell.length_b   1.000
_cell.length_c   1.000
_cell.angle_alpha   90.00
_cell.angle_beta   90.00
_cell.angle_gamma   90.00
#
_symmetry.space_group_name_H-M   'P 1'
#
loop_
_entity.id
_entity.type
_entity.pdbx_description
1 polymer ?
#
loop_
_entity_poly.entity_id
_entity_poly.type
_entity_poly.pdbx_seq_one_letter_code
_entity_poly.pdbx_strand_id
1 'polypeptide(L)'
;MTESAGPEAGPAGAPEAAAEGLIFEQPLNERMRTFLRVDFLYNQALYHNEMGSPWGSRAAMSSLIDILAITTRGDVRADVLKELEGQLTSLNEFQSNPGVDAQRLKTLMSNLLRLRADLMAAGSAFLQPLRDSQFLS
;
A
#
# COMPACT_ATOMS: atom_id res chain seq x y z
N MET A 1 -34.32 -13.40 -59.13
CA MET A 1 -34.99 -13.64 -57.85
C MET A 1 -33.99 -14.43 -57.01
N THR A 2 -33.15 -13.69 -56.25
CA THR A 2 -33.21 -13.63 -54.77
C THR A 2 -32.77 -14.98 -54.17
N GLU A 3 -31.72 -15.11 -53.37
CA GLU A 3 -31.26 -14.22 -52.31
C GLU A 3 -29.81 -14.53 -51.95
N SER A 4 -29.10 -13.47 -51.60
CA SER A 4 -27.83 -13.43 -50.89
C SER A 4 -27.94 -14.03 -49.49
N ALA A 5 -27.01 -14.91 -49.12
CA ALA A 5 -26.69 -15.17 -47.72
C ALA A 5 -25.17 -15.12 -47.58
N GLY A 6 -24.67 -13.96 -47.15
CA GLY A 6 -23.27 -13.80 -46.75
C GLY A 6 -22.99 -14.65 -45.51
N PRO A 7 -21.75 -15.08 -45.28
CA PRO A 7 -21.41 -15.74 -44.04
C PRO A 7 -21.55 -14.72 -42.91
N GLU A 8 -22.41 -15.04 -41.94
CA GLU A 8 -22.57 -14.26 -40.71
C GLU A 8 -21.21 -14.10 -40.03
N ALA A 9 -20.74 -12.86 -39.97
CA ALA A 9 -19.70 -12.47 -39.04
C ALA A 9 -20.27 -12.65 -37.63
N GLY A 10 -19.98 -13.80 -37.02
CA GLY A 10 -20.19 -14.01 -35.60
C GLY A 10 -19.55 -12.86 -34.81
N PRO A 11 -20.12 -12.50 -33.65
CA PRO A 11 -19.64 -11.35 -32.89
C PRO A 11 -18.16 -11.55 -32.61
N ALA A 12 -17.34 -10.60 -33.09
CA ALA A 12 -15.94 -10.50 -32.73
C ALA A 12 -15.89 -10.61 -31.21
N GLY A 13 -15.37 -11.74 -30.73
CA GLY A 13 -15.21 -11.98 -29.31
C GLY A 13 -14.53 -10.76 -28.72
N ALA A 14 -15.22 -10.10 -27.79
CA ALA A 14 -14.59 -9.11 -26.93
C ALA A 14 -13.26 -9.73 -26.46
N PRO A 15 -12.16 -8.97 -26.43
CA PRO A 15 -10.88 -9.51 -25.99
C PRO A 15 -11.12 -10.16 -24.63
N GLU A 16 -11.08 -11.49 -24.64
CA GLU A 16 -11.18 -12.33 -23.46
C GLU A 16 -10.17 -11.74 -22.51
N ALA A 17 -10.64 -11.13 -21.42
CA ALA A 17 -9.80 -10.43 -20.46
C ALA A 17 -8.76 -11.47 -20.03
N ALA A 18 -7.55 -11.36 -20.59
CA ALA A 18 -6.50 -12.33 -20.38
C ALA A 18 -6.37 -12.45 -18.87
N ALA A 19 -6.61 -13.65 -18.34
CA ALA A 19 -6.60 -13.89 -16.91
C ALA A 19 -5.31 -13.29 -16.35
N GLU A 20 -5.43 -12.19 -15.60
CA GLU A 20 -4.29 -11.54 -14.98
C GLU A 20 -3.59 -12.61 -14.15
N GLY A 21 -2.31 -12.86 -14.46
CA GLY A 21 -1.54 -13.89 -13.79
C GLY A 21 -1.55 -13.65 -12.28
N LEU A 22 -1.62 -14.74 -11.50
CA LEU A 22 -1.52 -14.64 -10.04
C LEU A 22 -0.13 -14.12 -9.65
N ILE A 23 -0.09 -13.01 -8.91
CA ILE A 23 1.15 -12.40 -8.39
C ILE A 23 1.35 -12.85 -6.94
N PHE A 24 2.57 -13.31 -6.63
CA PHE A 24 2.97 -13.70 -5.28
C PHE A 24 4.17 -12.86 -4.85
N GLU A 25 4.05 -12.22 -3.68
CA GLU A 25 5.14 -11.47 -3.06
C GLU A 25 5.76 -12.26 -1.90
N GLN A 26 7.09 -12.42 -1.92
CA GLN A 26 7.82 -13.09 -0.86
C GLN A 26 8.78 -12.12 -0.14
N PRO A 27 8.57 -11.82 1.16
CA PRO A 27 9.49 -10.96 1.89
C PRO A 27 10.84 -11.66 2.11
N LEU A 28 11.91 -11.01 1.65
CA LEU A 28 13.28 -11.53 1.76
C LEU A 28 13.97 -11.17 3.09
N ASN A 29 13.35 -10.33 3.93
CA ASN A 29 13.85 -9.98 5.24
C ASN A 29 12.69 -9.64 6.20
N GLU A 30 12.99 -9.56 7.50
CA GLU A 30 11.99 -9.31 8.55
C GLU A 30 11.32 -7.94 8.41
N ARG A 31 12.07 -6.93 7.97
CA ARG A 31 11.56 -5.57 7.75
C ARG A 31 10.48 -5.58 6.67
N MET A 32 10.75 -6.21 5.52
CA MET A 32 9.80 -6.34 4.43
C MET A 32 8.59 -7.19 4.83
N ARG A 33 8.80 -8.27 5.59
CA ARG A 33 7.69 -9.07 6.14
C ARG A 33 6.76 -8.20 7.00
N THR A 34 7.34 -7.36 7.84
CA THR A 34 6.60 -6.44 8.71
C THR A 34 5.81 -5.42 7.88
N PHE A 35 6.43 -4.82 6.86
CA PHE A 35 5.77 -3.86 5.97
C PHE A 35 4.60 -4.47 5.20
N LEU A 36 4.82 -5.61 4.54
CA LEU A 36 3.76 -6.31 3.81
C LEU A 36 2.61 -6.73 4.73
N ARG A 37 2.92 -7.15 5.97
CA ARG A 37 1.89 -7.50 6.94
C ARG A 37 1.07 -6.28 7.38
N VAL A 38 1.72 -5.15 7.64
CA VAL A 38 1.03 -3.90 8.01
C VAL A 38 0.16 -3.40 6.86
N ASP A 39 0.68 -3.41 5.63
CA ASP A 39 -0.07 -3.02 4.43
C ASP A 39 -1.31 -3.91 4.22
N PHE A 40 -1.14 -5.23 4.31
CA PHE A 40 -2.25 -6.17 4.23
C PHE A 40 -3.34 -5.91 5.28
N LEU A 41 -2.94 -5.76 6.56
CA LEU A 41 -3.88 -5.50 7.65
C LEU A 41 -4.58 -4.14 7.49
N TYR A 42 -3.86 -3.12 7.00
CA TYR A 42 -4.44 -1.80 6.75
C TYR A 42 -5.50 -1.85 5.66
N ASN A 43 -5.21 -2.52 4.54
CA ASN A 43 -6.18 -2.72 3.45
C ASN A 43 -7.39 -3.54 3.93
N GLN A 44 -7.18 -4.57 4.74
CA GLN A 44 -8.27 -5.35 5.35
C GLN A 44 -9.14 -4.49 6.26
N ALA A 45 -8.54 -3.62 7.07
CA ALA A 45 -9.27 -2.71 7.96
C ALA A 45 -10.15 -1.73 7.17
N LEU A 46 -9.60 -1.11 6.11
CA LEU A 46 -10.33 -0.19 5.25
C LEU A 46 -11.51 -0.87 4.56
N TYR A 47 -11.27 -2.03 3.95
CA TYR A 47 -12.31 -2.80 3.26
C TYR A 47 -13.49 -3.14 4.17
N HIS A 48 -13.22 -3.61 5.39
CA HIS A 48 -14.29 -4.00 6.30
C HIS A 48 -14.97 -2.81 7.01
N ASN A 49 -14.28 -1.67 7.13
CA ASN A 49 -14.87 -0.44 7.63
C ASN A 49 -15.97 0.09 6.70
N GLU A 50 -15.83 -0.09 5.38
CA GLU A 50 -16.83 0.33 4.39
C GLU A 50 -18.08 -0.57 4.35
N MET A 51 -17.99 -1.81 4.86
CA MET A 51 -19.05 -2.82 4.72
C MET A 51 -20.21 -2.71 5.72
N GLY A 52 -20.19 -1.76 6.67
CA GLY A 52 -21.33 -1.39 7.51
C GLY A 52 -22.06 -2.53 8.23
N SER A 53 -21.39 -3.65 8.53
CA SER A 53 -21.99 -4.85 9.14
C SER A 53 -21.31 -5.19 10.47
N PRO A 54 -21.98 -5.88 11.41
CA PRO A 54 -21.37 -6.29 12.68
C PRO A 54 -20.09 -7.11 12.49
N TRP A 55 -20.06 -7.97 11.46
CA TRP A 55 -18.87 -8.74 11.10
C TRP A 55 -17.76 -7.87 10.50
N GLY A 56 -18.13 -6.87 9.68
CA GLY A 56 -17.19 -5.89 9.15
C GLY A 56 -16.55 -5.05 10.25
N SER A 57 -17.34 -4.51 11.16
CA SER A 57 -16.81 -3.75 12.32
C SER A 57 -15.86 -4.60 13.16
N ARG A 58 -16.21 -5.86 13.43
CA ARG A 58 -15.33 -6.79 14.16
C ARG A 58 -14.02 -7.05 13.40
N ALA A 59 -14.10 -7.30 12.10
CA ALA A 59 -12.92 -7.58 11.28
C ALA A 59 -11.99 -6.36 11.22
N ALA A 60 -12.52 -5.17 10.97
CA ALA A 60 -11.73 -3.93 10.97
C ALA A 60 -11.04 -3.67 12.33
N MET A 61 -11.76 -3.90 13.43
CA MET A 61 -11.22 -3.80 14.78
C MET A 61 -10.10 -4.82 15.04
N SER A 62 -10.27 -6.06 14.62
CA SER A 62 -9.22 -7.09 14.73
C SER A 62 -7.96 -6.69 13.96
N SER A 63 -8.10 -6.20 12.72
CA SER A 63 -6.97 -5.71 11.93
C SER A 63 -6.24 -4.54 12.61
N LEU A 64 -6.97 -3.60 13.21
CA LEU A 64 -6.39 -2.47 13.94
C LEU A 64 -5.61 -2.92 15.18
N ILE A 65 -6.14 -3.86 15.96
CA ILE A 65 -5.45 -4.44 17.12
C ILE A 65 -4.17 -5.18 16.69
N ASP A 66 -4.21 -5.90 15.58
CA ASP A 66 -3.03 -6.60 15.05
C ASP A 66 -1.95 -5.61 14.57
N ILE A 67 -2.33 -4.51 13.91
CA ILE A 67 -1.40 -3.42 13.55
C ILE A 67 -0.78 -2.81 14.83
N LEU A 68 -1.58 -2.57 15.86
CA LEU A 68 -1.09 -2.06 17.15
C LEU A 68 -0.10 -3.04 17.78
N ALA A 69 -0.37 -4.34 17.74
CA ALA A 69 0.52 -5.36 18.28
C ALA A 69 1.86 -5.43 17.54
N ILE A 70 1.86 -5.27 16.20
CA ILE A 70 3.09 -5.22 15.40
C ILE A 70 3.89 -3.97 15.72
N THR A 71 3.24 -2.81 15.70
CA THR A 71 3.89 -1.50 15.93
C THR A 71 4.39 -1.32 17.37
N THR A 72 3.88 -2.08 18.34
CA THR A 72 4.34 -2.05 19.72
C THR A 72 5.56 -2.96 19.98
N ARG A 73 5.74 -4.03 19.20
CA ARG A 73 6.81 -5.03 19.41
C ARG A 73 8.16 -4.64 18.81
N GLY A 74 8.16 -3.75 17.82
CA GLY A 74 9.36 -3.29 17.12
C GLY A 74 9.26 -1.82 16.77
N ASP A 75 10.40 -1.18 16.48
CA ASP A 75 10.44 0.23 16.08
C ASP A 75 10.16 0.38 14.57
N VAL A 76 8.92 0.04 14.17
CA VAL A 76 8.44 0.14 12.78
C VAL A 76 8.63 1.56 12.24
N ARG A 77 8.47 2.57 13.09
CA ARG A 77 8.69 3.98 12.74
C ARG A 77 10.14 4.22 12.31
N ALA A 78 11.11 3.79 13.10
CA ALA A 78 12.53 3.94 12.74
C ALA A 78 12.88 3.16 11.47
N ASP A 79 12.29 1.98 11.28
CA ASP A 79 12.49 1.19 10.06
C ASP A 79 11.93 1.88 8.81
N VAL A 80 10.75 2.50 8.90
CA VAL A 80 10.17 3.29 7.80
C VAL A 80 11.00 4.54 7.53
N LEU A 81 11.46 5.25 8.57
CA LEU A 81 12.34 6.42 8.40
C LEU A 81 13.64 6.07 7.65
N LYS A 82 14.27 4.95 8.02
CA LYS A 82 15.49 4.45 7.35
C LYS A 82 15.21 4.05 5.90
N GLU A 83 14.08 3.42 5.62
CA GLU A 83 13.69 3.05 4.26
C GLU A 83 13.46 4.30 3.38
N LEU A 84 12.76 5.31 3.92
CA LEU A 84 12.55 6.59 3.22
C LEU A 84 13.88 7.29 2.89
N GLU A 85 14.85 7.26 3.81
CA GLU A 85 16.19 7.81 3.58
C GLU A 85 16.96 7.03 2.51
N GLY A 86 16.86 5.70 2.52
CA GLY A 86 17.42 4.84 1.49
C GLY A 86 16.86 5.17 0.11
N GLN A 87 15.53 5.24 -0.01
CA GLN A 87 14.85 5.60 -1.27
C GLN A 87 15.24 6.99 -1.76
N LEU A 88 15.31 7.98 -0.87
CA LEU A 88 15.77 9.34 -1.23
C LEU A 88 17.20 9.34 -1.75
N THR A 89 18.09 8.55 -1.15
CA THR A 89 19.49 8.42 -1.58
C THR A 89 19.57 7.81 -2.98
N SER A 90 18.89 6.68 -3.20
CA SER A 90 18.84 6.01 -4.50
C SER A 90 18.21 6.88 -5.58
N LEU A 91 17.14 7.63 -5.26
CA LEU A 91 16.48 8.52 -6.22
C LEU A 91 17.32 9.74 -6.58
N ASN A 92 18.16 10.22 -5.66
CA ASN A 92 19.04 11.35 -5.91
C ASN A 92 20.07 11.03 -7.01
N GLU A 93 20.55 9.79 -7.07
CA GLU A 93 21.48 9.33 -8.12
C GLU A 93 20.89 9.44 -9.53
N PHE A 94 19.56 9.40 -9.66
CA PHE A 94 18.90 9.54 -10.97
C PHE A 94 18.75 10.99 -11.45
N GLN A 95 19.03 12.00 -10.63
CA GLN A 95 18.87 13.41 -11.04
C GLN A 95 19.83 13.81 -12.18
N SER A 96 21.02 13.20 -12.23
CA SER A 96 22.04 13.49 -13.24
C SER A 96 21.91 12.64 -14.51
N ASN A 97 20.94 11.71 -14.56
CA ASN A 97 20.83 10.75 -15.66
C ASN A 97 20.06 11.34 -16.87
N PRO A 98 20.70 11.45 -18.05
CA PRO A 98 20.03 11.89 -19.26
C PRO A 98 18.95 10.87 -19.66
N GLY A 99 17.70 11.32 -19.76
CA GLY A 99 16.54 10.47 -20.06
C GLY A 99 15.56 10.31 -18.89
N VAL A 100 15.91 10.79 -17.69
CA VAL A 100 14.99 10.82 -16.55
C VAL A 100 14.12 12.09 -16.62
N ASP A 101 12.82 11.92 -16.39
CA ASP A 101 11.91 13.04 -16.20
C ASP A 101 12.21 13.73 -14.86
N ALA A 102 12.96 14.83 -14.93
CA ALA A 102 13.37 15.61 -13.77
C ALA A 102 12.18 16.16 -12.97
N GLN A 103 11.06 16.49 -13.63
CA GLN A 103 9.90 17.04 -12.94
C GLN A 103 9.20 15.97 -12.12
N ARG A 104 8.96 14.79 -12.71
CA ARG A 104 8.35 13.66 -11.99
C ARG A 104 9.23 13.20 -10.84
N LEU A 105 10.54 13.12 -11.04
CA LEU A 105 11.50 12.79 -9.99
C LEU A 105 11.46 13.81 -8.84
N LYS A 106 11.48 15.10 -9.16
CA LYS A 106 11.40 16.17 -8.17
C LYS A 106 10.12 16.09 -7.34
N THR A 107 8.97 15.87 -7.98
CA THR A 107 7.69 15.70 -7.27
C THR A 107 7.72 14.50 -6.32
N LEU A 108 8.23 13.36 -6.78
CA LEU A 108 8.36 12.16 -5.95
C LEU A 108 9.27 12.41 -4.73
N MET A 109 10.44 13.00 -4.95
CA MET A 109 11.38 13.32 -3.87
C MET A 109 10.78 14.31 -2.86
N SER A 110 10.06 15.34 -3.32
CA SER A 110 9.35 16.26 -2.42
C SER A 110 8.29 15.54 -1.58
N ASN A 111 7.55 14.59 -2.16
CA ASN A 111 6.58 13.78 -1.43
C ASN A 111 7.25 12.91 -0.36
N LEU A 112 8.35 12.24 -0.69
CA LEU A 112 9.10 11.41 0.27
C LEU A 112 9.68 12.26 1.42
N LEU A 113 10.23 13.44 1.12
CA LEU A 113 10.73 14.36 2.14
C LEU A 113 9.62 14.84 3.08
N ARG A 114 8.44 15.17 2.54
CA ARG A 114 7.27 15.55 3.33
C ARG A 114 6.82 14.40 4.24
N LEU A 115 6.64 13.19 3.69
CA LEU A 115 6.23 12.02 4.48
C LEU A 115 7.24 11.68 5.58
N ARG A 116 8.54 11.81 5.29
CA ARG A 116 9.59 11.65 6.30
C ARG A 116 9.48 12.70 7.41
N ALA A 117 9.24 13.97 7.05
CA ALA A 117 9.06 15.04 8.02
C ALA A 117 7.81 14.82 8.90
N ASP A 118 6.69 14.46 8.29
CA ASP A 118 5.43 14.15 8.98
C ASP A 118 5.63 12.98 9.98
N LEU A 119 6.33 11.92 9.55
CA LEU A 119 6.63 10.76 10.41
C LEU A 119 7.58 11.09 11.55
N MET A 120 8.57 11.97 11.33
CA MET A 120 9.44 12.46 12.42
C MET A 120 8.63 13.28 13.43
N ALA A 121 7.75 14.16 12.96
CA ALA A 121 6.90 15.01 13.79
C ALA A 121 5.91 14.21 14.66
N ALA A 122 5.42 13.07 14.14
CA ALA A 122 4.56 12.16 14.91
C ALA A 122 5.23 11.63 16.20
N GLY A 123 6.56 11.63 16.26
CA GLY A 123 7.32 11.28 17.46
C GLY A 123 7.23 9.79 17.83
N SER A 124 7.86 9.41 18.94
CA SER A 124 7.85 8.03 19.45
C SER A 124 6.53 7.68 20.17
N ALA A 125 5.78 8.71 20.57
CA ALA A 125 4.49 8.59 21.23
C ALA A 125 3.31 8.52 20.24
N PHE A 126 3.54 8.22 18.95
CA PHE A 126 2.48 8.18 17.93
C PHE A 126 1.37 7.15 18.24
N LEU A 127 1.66 6.14 19.08
CA LEU A 127 0.68 5.16 19.56
C LEU A 127 -0.08 5.61 20.81
N GLN A 128 0.36 6.66 21.49
CA GLN A 128 -0.21 7.09 22.77
C GLN A 128 -1.73 7.35 22.70
N PRO A 129 -2.27 8.04 21.68
CA PRO A 129 -3.72 8.25 21.56
C PRO A 129 -4.53 6.95 21.48
N LEU A 130 -3.95 5.90 20.89
CA LEU A 130 -4.60 4.59 20.80
C LEU A 130 -4.51 3.83 22.13
N ARG A 131 -3.41 3.96 22.86
CA ARG A 131 -3.21 3.32 24.18
C ARG A 131 -4.10 3.96 25.26
N ASP A 132 -4.34 5.26 25.14
CA ASP A 132 -5.19 6.01 26.09
C ASP A 132 -6.69 5.83 25.80
N SER A 133 -7.05 5.18 24.68
CA SER A 133 -8.43 4.90 24.34
C SER A 133 -9.02 3.83 25.27
N GLN A 134 -10.02 4.21 26.07
CA GLN A 134 -10.76 3.28 26.95
C GLN A 134 -11.44 2.13 26.20
N PHE A 135 -11.66 2.29 24.90
CA PHE A 135 -12.26 1.26 24.06
C PHE A 135 -11.24 0.19 23.63
N LEU A 136 -9.96 0.54 23.56
CA LEU A 136 -8.88 -0.34 23.11
C LEU A 136 -8.04 -0.90 24.27
N SER A 137 -8.14 -0.32 25.46
CA SER A 137 -7.49 -0.77 26.71
C SER A 137 -8.17 -1.99 27.31
#